data_AF-A0A3D2IAQ4-F1
#
_entry.id   AF-A0A3D2IAQ4-F1
#
_cell.length_a   1.000
_cell.length_b   1.000
_cell.length_c   1.000
_cell.angle_alpha   90.00
_cell.angle_beta   90.00
_cell.angle_gamma   90.00
#
_symmetry.space_group_name_H-M   'P 1'
#
loop_
_entity.id
_entity.type
_entity.pdbx_description
1 polymer ?
#
loop_
_entity_poly.entity_id
_entity_poly.type
_entity_poly.pdbx_seq_one_letter_code
_entity_poly.pdbx_strand_id
1 'polypeptide(L)'
;MRINWFKDENHLVYINGATQLAELERTLHFPGLEEAANELRQHPTAEGFTIKGPKRTSGRLFVPDLTFGEHIEMGENIFFYMGEMQECYVIYWLDAPVAK
;
A
#
# COMPACT_ATOMS: atom_id res chain seq x y z
N MET A 1 -7.93 -9.91 -5.59
CA MET A 1 -6.48 -9.64 -5.56
C MET A 1 -5.78 -10.73 -6.35
N ARG A 2 -5.34 -10.44 -7.57
CA ARG A 2 -4.57 -11.38 -8.41
C ARG A 2 -3.12 -10.93 -8.39
N ILE A 3 -2.19 -11.82 -8.00
CA ILE A 3 -0.77 -11.46 -7.90
C ILE A 3 -0.20 -10.93 -9.23
N ASN A 4 -0.64 -11.47 -10.37
CA ASN A 4 -0.23 -10.98 -11.69
C ASN A 4 -0.62 -9.51 -11.96
N TRP A 5 -1.69 -9.00 -11.34
CA TRP A 5 -2.07 -7.59 -11.50
C TRP A 5 -1.08 -6.67 -10.78
N PHE A 6 -0.53 -7.11 -9.63
CA PHE A 6 0.51 -6.40 -8.89
C PHE A 6 1.92 -6.58 -9.49
N LYS A 7 2.09 -7.47 -10.47
CA LYS A 7 3.33 -7.56 -11.25
C LYS A 7 3.35 -6.60 -12.42
N ASP A 8 2.21 -6.01 -12.77
CA ASP A 8 2.12 -5.06 -13.88
C ASP A 8 2.36 -3.64 -13.38
N GLU A 9 3.52 -3.08 -13.73
CA GLU A 9 3.92 -1.73 -13.32
C GLU A 9 2.95 -0.65 -13.81
N ASN A 10 2.17 -0.88 -14.89
CA ASN A 10 1.19 0.11 -15.37
C ASN A 10 0.03 0.32 -14.38
N HIS A 11 -0.17 -0.61 -13.44
CA HIS A 11 -1.20 -0.53 -12.43
C HIS A 11 -0.67 -0.04 -11.07
N LEU A 12 0.65 0.16 -10.97
CA LEU A 12 1.34 0.54 -9.76
C LEU A 12 1.82 1.99 -9.82
N VAL A 13 1.46 2.76 -8.81
CA VAL A 13 1.91 4.15 -8.66
C VAL A 13 2.82 4.24 -7.45
N TYR A 14 4.10 4.45 -7.69
CA TYR A 14 5.09 4.57 -6.62
C TYR A 14 5.05 5.94 -5.98
N ILE A 15 4.88 5.98 -4.67
CA ILE A 15 4.93 7.21 -3.87
C ILE A 15 5.87 7.05 -2.68
N ASN A 16 6.54 8.14 -2.33
CA ASN A 16 7.41 8.14 -1.16
C ASN A 16 6.57 8.22 0.12
N GLY A 17 6.59 7.16 0.93
CA GLY A 17 5.88 7.10 2.20
C GLY A 17 6.34 8.11 3.25
N ALA A 18 7.55 8.66 3.11
CA ALA A 18 8.08 9.65 4.06
C ALA A 18 7.58 11.07 3.80
N THR A 19 7.28 11.43 2.55
CA THR A 19 6.96 12.82 2.17
C THR A 19 5.63 12.96 1.43
N GLN A 20 5.22 11.96 0.66
CA GLN A 20 4.02 12.00 -0.17
C GLN A 20 2.83 11.29 0.47
N LEU A 21 3.02 10.55 1.57
CA LEU A 21 1.95 9.82 2.25
C LEU A 21 0.85 10.76 2.77
N ALA A 22 1.23 11.84 3.46
CA ALA A 22 0.32 12.88 3.92
C ALA A 22 -0.43 13.56 2.77
N GLU A 23 0.23 13.75 1.62
CA GLU A 23 -0.38 14.35 0.44
C GLU A 23 -1.37 13.38 -0.23
N LEU A 24 -1.01 12.09 -0.31
CA LEU A 24 -1.88 11.03 -0.82
C LEU A 24 -3.13 10.89 0.04
N GLU A 25 -2.96 10.86 1.37
CA GLU A 25 -4.08 10.79 2.31
C GLU A 25 -5.08 11.91 2.06
N ARG A 26 -4.59 13.14 1.91
CA ARG A 26 -5.41 14.33 1.66
C ARG A 26 -6.05 14.31 0.27
N THR A 27 -5.34 13.81 -0.74
CA THR A 27 -5.80 13.71 -2.13
C THR A 27 -6.91 12.68 -2.26
N LEU A 28 -6.74 11.50 -1.64
CA LEU A 28 -7.71 10.42 -1.66
C LEU A 28 -8.81 10.60 -0.59
N HIS A 29 -8.62 11.54 0.34
CA HIS A 29 -9.49 11.80 1.49
C HIS A 29 -9.73 10.56 2.36
N PHE A 30 -8.68 9.77 2.61
CA PHE A 30 -8.73 8.56 3.43
C PHE A 30 -8.20 8.82 4.84
N PRO A 31 -9.04 9.24 5.81
CA PRO A 31 -8.55 9.51 7.16
C PRO A 31 -7.93 8.25 7.80
N GLY A 32 -6.68 8.35 8.25
CA GLY A 32 -5.95 7.24 8.89
C GLY A 32 -5.17 6.35 7.93
N LEU A 33 -4.96 6.78 6.68
CA LEU A 33 -4.10 6.09 5.72
C LEU A 33 -2.63 6.18 6.15
N GLU A 34 -2.19 7.36 6.58
CA GLU A 34 -0.84 7.57 7.08
C GLU A 34 -0.57 6.74 8.35
N GLU A 35 -1.51 6.77 9.29
CA GLU A 35 -1.41 6.00 10.54
C GLU A 35 -1.34 4.49 10.26
N ALA A 36 -2.26 3.96 9.44
CA ALA A 36 -2.28 2.54 9.12
C ALA A 36 -1.05 2.09 8.31
N ALA A 37 -0.50 2.95 7.45
CA ALA A 37 0.73 2.66 6.72
C ALA A 37 1.95 2.65 7.67
N ASN A 38 2.03 3.60 8.62
CA ASN A 38 3.09 3.62 9.62
C ASN A 38 3.00 2.42 10.59
N GLU A 39 1.80 2.06 11.02
CA GLU A 39 1.54 0.86 11.84
C GLU A 39 1.98 -0.41 11.11
N LEU A 40 1.57 -0.58 9.84
CA LEU A 40 2.00 -1.72 9.03
C LEU A 40 3.50 -1.71 8.77
N ARG A 41 4.14 -0.54 8.75
CA ARG A 41 5.58 -0.43 8.63
C ARG A 41 6.31 -0.88 9.89
N GLN A 42 5.81 -0.52 11.07
CA GLN A 42 6.38 -0.95 12.34
C GLN A 42 6.07 -2.42 12.64
N HIS A 43 4.89 -2.88 12.24
CA HIS A 43 4.38 -4.23 12.44
C HIS A 43 3.90 -4.82 11.11
N PRO A 44 4.83 -5.22 10.23
CA PRO A 44 4.47 -5.78 8.94
C PRO A 44 3.71 -7.10 9.12
N THR A 45 2.51 -7.18 8.56
CA THR A 45 1.61 -8.33 8.66
C THR A 45 1.13 -8.77 7.27
N ALA A 46 0.98 -10.08 7.09
CA ALA A 46 0.49 -10.68 5.85
C ALA A 46 -0.98 -10.33 5.56
N GLU A 47 -1.78 -10.03 6.59
CA GLU A 47 -3.19 -9.65 6.39
C GLU A 47 -3.34 -8.18 5.97
N GLY A 48 -2.41 -7.32 6.39
CA GLY A 48 -2.49 -5.88 6.19
C GLY A 48 -3.58 -5.19 7.03
N PHE A 49 -3.86 -3.92 6.73
CA PHE A 49 -4.91 -3.11 7.33
C PHE A 49 -5.95 -2.70 6.31
N THR A 50 -7.22 -2.70 6.71
CA THR A 50 -8.31 -2.18 5.86
C THR A 50 -8.81 -0.86 6.42
N ILE A 51 -8.69 0.19 5.63
CA ILE A 51 -9.17 1.53 5.95
C ILE A 51 -10.42 1.86 5.13
N LYS A 52 -11.37 2.55 5.75
CA LYS A 52 -12.59 2.99 5.07
C LYS A 52 -12.36 4.38 4.50
N GLY A 53 -12.58 4.49 3.20
CA GLY A 53 -12.49 5.73 2.46
C GLY A 53 -13.79 6.51 2.46
N PRO A 54 -13.77 7.67 1.78
CA PRO A 54 -14.95 8.50 1.62
C PRO A 54 -15.94 7.79 0.67
N LYS A 55 -17.24 7.97 0.91
CA LYS A 55 -18.33 7.53 0.01
C LYS A 55 -18.34 6.02 -0.35
N ARG A 56 -18.20 5.14 0.65
CA ARG A 56 -18.21 3.65 0.51
C ARG A 56 -17.00 3.05 -0.21
N THR A 57 -15.96 3.81 -0.51
CA THR A 57 -14.71 3.23 -0.99
C THR A 57 -13.96 2.61 0.19
N SER A 58 -13.26 1.50 -0.01
CA SER A 58 -12.42 0.87 1.00
C SER A 58 -11.05 0.63 0.40
N GLY A 59 -10.00 0.98 1.15
CA GLY A 59 -8.63 0.77 0.75
C GLY A 59 -7.98 -0.25 1.68
N ARG A 60 -7.18 -1.14 1.12
CA ARG A 60 -6.44 -2.14 1.88
C ARG A 60 -4.95 -1.90 1.72
N LEU A 61 -4.28 -1.69 2.85
CA LEU A 61 -2.83 -1.58 2.98
C LEU A 61 -2.31 -2.98 3.29
N PHE A 62 -1.41 -3.53 2.50
CA PHE A 62 -0.80 -4.83 2.79
C PHE A 62 0.60 -4.91 2.17
N VAL A 63 1.41 -5.86 2.62
CA VAL A 63 2.75 -6.11 2.07
C VAL A 63 2.68 -7.35 1.18
N PRO A 64 2.78 -7.21 -0.15
CA PRO A 64 2.59 -8.33 -1.08
C PRO A 64 3.51 -9.51 -0.81
N ASP A 65 4.77 -9.24 -0.46
CA ASP A 65 5.77 -10.26 -0.18
C ASP A 65 5.31 -11.17 0.98
N LEU A 66 4.74 -10.57 2.04
CA LEU A 66 4.16 -11.30 3.17
C LEU A 66 2.80 -11.93 2.87
N THR A 67 1.94 -11.25 2.12
CA THR A 67 0.58 -11.71 1.81
C THR A 67 0.58 -12.90 0.86
N PHE A 68 1.45 -12.88 -0.16
CA PHE A 68 1.51 -13.91 -1.18
C PHE A 68 2.65 -14.91 -0.97
N GLY A 69 3.66 -14.58 -0.16
CA GLY A 69 4.84 -15.42 0.04
C GLY A 69 5.70 -15.57 -1.22
N GLU A 70 5.52 -14.68 -2.20
CA GLU A 70 6.28 -14.63 -3.44
C GLU A 70 6.89 -13.24 -3.57
N HIS A 71 8.18 -13.21 -3.89
CA HIS A 71 8.90 -11.97 -4.06
C HIS A 71 8.46 -11.30 -5.37
N ILE A 72 7.81 -10.15 -5.23
CA ILE A 72 7.44 -9.27 -6.35
C ILE A 72 8.24 -7.98 -6.23
N GLU A 73 8.45 -7.29 -7.36
CA GLU A 73 9.17 -6.02 -7.37
C GLU A 73 8.46 -4.99 -6.49
N MET A 74 9.23 -4.41 -5.56
CA MET A 74 8.73 -3.53 -4.48
C MET A 74 7.75 -4.21 -3.50
N GLY A 75 7.54 -5.52 -3.56
CA GLY A 75 6.61 -6.27 -2.70
C GLY A 75 6.95 -6.26 -1.21
N GLU A 76 8.18 -5.87 -0.88
CA GLU A 76 8.66 -5.59 0.48
C GLU A 76 8.14 -4.25 1.05
N ASN A 77 7.45 -3.45 0.24
CA ASN A 77 6.82 -2.19 0.62
C ASN A 77 5.31 -2.31 0.81
N ILE A 78 4.67 -1.25 1.29
CA ILE A 78 3.24 -1.25 1.56
C ILE A 78 2.46 -0.89 0.30
N PHE A 79 1.53 -1.75 -0.07
CA PHE A 79 0.65 -1.56 -1.22
C PHE A 79 -0.71 -1.09 -0.73
N PHE A 80 -1.17 0.03 -1.26
CA PHE A 80 -2.50 0.55 -1.02
C PHE A 80 -3.43 0.21 -2.19
N TYR A 81 -4.29 -0.77 -1.97
CA TYR A 81 -5.20 -1.30 -2.97
C TYR A 81 -6.64 -0.84 -2.70
N MET A 82 -7.23 -0.13 -3.66
CA MET A 82 -8.60 0.38 -3.59
C MET A 82 -9.59 -0.36 -4.50
N GLY A 83 -9.13 -1.40 -5.21
CA GLY A 83 -9.91 -2.17 -6.19
C GLY A 83 -9.24 -2.21 -7.58
N GLU A 84 -9.58 -3.21 -8.40
CA GLU A 84 -8.98 -3.41 -9.75
C GLU A 84 -9.32 -2.30 -10.75
N MET A 85 -10.30 -1.43 -10.44
CA MET A 85 -10.65 -0.26 -11.26
C MET A 85 -9.84 1.00 -10.93
N GLN A 86 -8.95 0.94 -9.94
CA GLN A 86 -8.12 2.06 -9.50
C GLN A 86 -6.66 1.63 -9.51
N GLU A 87 -5.76 2.59 -9.64
CA GLU A 87 -4.32 2.36 -9.47
C GLU A 87 -4.01 1.92 -8.04
N CYS A 88 -2.99 1.08 -7.87
CA CYS A 88 -2.50 0.68 -6.56
C CYS A 88 -1.27 1.51 -6.22
N TYR A 89 -1.32 2.18 -5.07
CA TYR A 89 -0.22 3.04 -4.64
C TYR A 89 0.80 2.21 -3.87
N VAL A 90 2.02 2.16 -4.38
CA VAL A 90 3.16 1.52 -3.73
C VAL A 90 3.87 2.55 -2.88
N ILE A 91 3.71 2.42 -1.57
CA ILE A 91 4.26 3.33 -0.57
C ILE A 91 5.63 2.78 -0.17
N TYR A 92 6.69 3.36 -0.73
CA TYR A 92 8.06 2.94 -0.46
C TYR A 92 8.80 3.97 0.39
N TRP A 93 9.74 3.51 1.20
CA TRP A 93 10.62 4.36 2.01
C TRP A 93 12.07 4.16 1.58
N LEU A 94 12.73 5.24 1.17
CA LEU A 94 14.15 5.21 0.78
C LEU A 94 15.10 4.92 1.95
N ASP A 95 14.65 5.18 3.18
CA ASP A 95 15.47 5.06 4.38
C ASP A 95 15.63 3.60 4.85
N ALA A 96 14.58 2.78 4.69
CA ALA A 96 14.59 1.33 4.93
C ALA A 96 13.30 0.69 4.37
N PRO A 97 13.39 -0.49 3.73
CA PRO A 97 12.21 -1.24 3.29
C PRO A 97 11.41 -1.78 4.50
N VAL A 98 10.12 -2.03 4.28
CA VAL A 98 9.18 -2.44 5.35
C VAL A 98 9.38 -3.90 5.75
N ALA A 99 9.65 -4.78 4.79
CA ALA A 99 10.09 -6.15 5.02
C ALA A 99 11.56 -6.32 4.58
N LYS A 100 12.29 -7.22 5.25
CA LYS A 100 13.69 -7.57 4.98
C LYS A 100 13.81 -9.00 4.49
#